data_AF-A0A8D0ME19-F1
#
_entry.id   AF-A0A8D0ME19-F1
#
_cell.length_a   1.000
_cell.length_b   1.000
_cell.length_c   1.000
_cell.angle_alpha   90.00
_cell.angle_beta   90.00
_cell.angle_gamma   90.00
#
_symmetry.space_group_name_H-M   'P 1'
#
loop_
_entity.id
_entity.type
_entity.pdbx_description
1 polymer ?
#
loop_
_entity_poly.entity_id
_entity_poly.type
_entity_poly.pdbx_seq_one_letter_code
_entity_poly.pdbx_strand_id
1 'polypeptide(L)'
;MKLGSAIPWALLLSTATLVSGAWNRRPHKCGGVLRDLSGRISTYEGPKTDCIWTILAKPGSRVFVAIPYLNLACGKEYVEVQDGLPGAGNYGKLCSGIGLTYQSSSNALSIKYSRTAGHMASSFDIYYYGDS
;
A
#
# COMPACT_ATOMS: atom_id res chain seq x y z
N MET A 1 49.16 -44.60 -40.71
CA MET A 1 49.77 -44.02 -39.50
C MET A 1 48.67 -43.30 -38.73
N LYS A 2 48.51 -43.65 -37.45
CA LYS A 2 47.44 -43.14 -36.57
C LYS A 2 47.64 -41.65 -36.31
N LEU A 3 46.57 -40.86 -36.32
CA LEU A 3 46.52 -39.62 -35.56
C LEU A 3 45.12 -39.51 -34.95
N GLY A 4 45.03 -39.84 -33.65
CA GLY A 4 43.82 -39.64 -32.87
C GLY A 4 43.60 -38.15 -32.67
N SER A 5 42.38 -37.69 -32.93
CA SER A 5 41.95 -36.35 -32.56
C SER A 5 41.15 -36.43 -31.28
N ALA A 6 41.68 -35.77 -30.24
CA ALA A 6 41.06 -35.62 -28.94
C ALA A 6 39.80 -34.76 -29.06
N ILE A 7 38.69 -35.24 -28.50
CA ILE A 7 37.45 -34.47 -28.37
C ILE A 7 37.66 -33.50 -27.20
N PRO A 8 37.67 -32.17 -27.41
CA PRO A 8 37.72 -31.22 -26.31
C PRO A 8 36.33 -31.14 -25.68
N TRP A 9 36.20 -31.52 -24.40
CA TRP A 9 34.97 -31.43 -23.60
C TRP A 9 34.55 -29.98 -23.25
N ALA A 10 34.62 -29.06 -24.19
CA ALA A 10 34.42 -27.63 -23.92
C ALA A 10 33.20 -27.05 -24.66
N LEU A 11 32.05 -27.72 -24.65
CA LEU A 11 30.80 -27.15 -25.20
C LEU A 11 29.55 -27.49 -24.37
N LEU A 12 29.67 -27.47 -23.05
CA LEU A 12 28.51 -27.30 -22.16
C LEU A 12 28.79 -26.18 -21.15
N LEU A 13 29.09 -24.98 -21.67
CA LEU A 13 28.87 -23.76 -20.91
C LEU A 13 27.36 -23.55 -20.84
N SER A 14 26.73 -24.22 -19.88
CA SER A 14 25.38 -23.91 -19.44
C SER A 14 25.45 -22.49 -18.88
N THR A 15 25.18 -21.48 -19.72
CA THR A 15 25.07 -20.11 -19.27
C THR A 15 23.81 -20.02 -18.42
N ALA A 16 23.96 -20.27 -17.12
CA ALA A 16 22.95 -19.90 -16.15
C ALA A 16 22.81 -18.37 -16.21
N THR A 17 21.88 -17.87 -17.02
CA THR A 17 21.47 -16.48 -16.97
C THR A 17 20.86 -16.26 -15.60
N LEU A 18 21.57 -15.56 -14.72
CA LEU A 18 20.97 -14.99 -13.52
C LEU A 18 19.90 -14.01 -14.00
N VAL A 19 18.65 -14.46 -14.09
CA VAL A 19 17.51 -13.57 -14.19
C VAL A 19 17.50 -12.81 -12.87
N SER A 20 18.15 -11.65 -12.89
CA SER A 20 18.04 -10.67 -11.83
C SER A 20 16.59 -10.23 -11.84
N GLY A 21 15.75 -10.94 -11.08
CA GLY A 21 14.39 -10.54 -10.81
C GLY A 21 14.45 -9.26 -10.00
N ALA A 22 14.68 -8.12 -10.68
CA ALA A 22 14.37 -6.83 -10.13
C ALA A 22 12.89 -6.90 -9.77
N TRP A 23 12.59 -7.09 -8.49
CA TRP A 23 11.24 -7.03 -7.97
C TRP A 23 10.70 -5.67 -8.37
N ASN A 24 9.87 -5.63 -9.41
CA ASN A 24 9.23 -4.44 -9.93
C ASN A 24 8.14 -4.03 -8.94
N ARG A 25 8.53 -3.62 -7.72
CA ARG A 25 7.64 -3.04 -6.73
C ARG A 25 7.23 -1.69 -7.30
N ARG A 26 6.12 -1.67 -8.04
CA ARG A 26 5.50 -0.41 -8.42
C ARG A 26 5.28 0.39 -7.14
N PRO A 27 5.77 1.64 -7.06
CA PRO A 27 5.54 2.47 -5.90
C PRO A 27 4.04 2.52 -5.61
N HIS A 28 3.65 2.38 -4.34
CA HIS A 28 2.27 2.61 -3.93
C HIS A 28 1.81 3.98 -4.43
N LYS A 29 0.52 4.16 -4.70
CA LYS A 29 0.00 5.44 -5.21
C LYS A 29 -0.41 6.33 -4.05
N CYS A 30 -0.07 7.61 -4.13
CA CYS A 30 -0.56 8.62 -3.20
C CYS A 30 -2.01 9.00 -3.55
N GLY A 31 -2.94 8.43 -2.78
CA GLY A 31 -4.36 8.68 -2.91
C GLY A 31 -5.02 8.08 -4.16
N GLY A 32 -6.29 8.46 -4.35
CA GLY A 32 -7.14 8.02 -5.45
C GLY A 32 -8.46 7.41 -4.98
N VAL A 33 -9.31 7.04 -5.94
CA VAL A 33 -10.59 6.38 -5.67
C VAL A 33 -10.41 4.86 -5.79
N LEU A 34 -10.76 4.13 -4.74
CA LEU A 34 -10.67 2.68 -4.65
C LEU A 34 -12.08 2.11 -4.70
N ARG A 35 -12.35 1.22 -5.67
CA ARG A 35 -13.68 0.64 -5.90
C ARG A 35 -13.72 -0.88 -5.76
N ASP A 36 -12.56 -1.49 -5.52
CA ASP A 36 -12.46 -2.93 -5.30
C ASP A 36 -13.21 -3.32 -4.02
N LEU A 37 -13.77 -4.52 -3.98
CA LEU A 37 -14.53 -5.01 -2.82
C LEU A 37 -13.67 -5.03 -1.55
N SER A 38 -12.37 -5.28 -1.68
CA SER A 38 -11.42 -5.21 -0.60
C SER A 38 -10.05 -4.81 -1.13
N GLY A 39 -9.16 -4.39 -0.23
CA GLY A 39 -7.80 -4.03 -0.62
C GLY A 39 -6.93 -3.62 0.55
N ARG A 40 -5.68 -3.29 0.20
CA ARG A 40 -4.65 -2.82 1.14
C ARG A 40 -4.07 -1.51 0.66
N ILE A 41 -4.06 -0.52 1.54
CA ILE A 41 -3.35 0.75 1.39
C ILE A 41 -2.08 0.64 2.23
N SER A 42 -0.94 0.78 1.57
CA SER A 42 0.37 0.75 2.21
C SER A 42 1.06 2.11 2.02
N THR A 43 2.09 2.37 2.83
CA THR A 43 2.85 3.63 2.81
C THR A 43 3.25 4.09 1.41
N TYR A 44 3.05 5.38 1.14
CA TYR A 44 3.57 6.06 -0.04
C TYR A 44 4.95 6.66 0.23
N GLU A 45 5.96 6.24 -0.53
CA GLU A 45 7.36 6.68 -0.33
C GLU A 45 7.76 7.87 -1.21
N GLY A 46 6.91 8.31 -2.13
CA GLY A 46 7.23 9.42 -3.05
C GLY A 46 7.09 10.82 -2.41
N PRO A 47 7.33 11.90 -3.16
CA PRO A 47 7.56 13.24 -2.59
C PRO A 47 6.34 13.91 -1.99
N LYS A 48 5.12 13.47 -2.33
CA LYS A 48 3.88 14.04 -1.78
C LYS A 48 3.78 13.78 -0.28
N THR A 49 3.35 14.81 0.45
CA THR A 49 3.19 14.81 1.90
C THR A 49 1.77 14.58 2.36
N ASP A 50 0.79 14.79 1.48
CA ASP A 50 -0.63 14.56 1.74
C ASP A 50 -1.20 13.60 0.68
N CYS A 51 -1.74 12.48 1.14
CA CYS A 51 -2.36 11.46 0.31
C CYS A 51 -3.77 11.16 0.84
N ILE A 52 -4.76 11.14 -0.06
CA ILE A 52 -6.15 10.86 0.30
C ILE A 52 -6.68 9.75 -0.58
N TRP A 53 -7.05 8.63 0.03
CA TRP A 53 -7.73 7.52 -0.62
C TRP A 53 -9.21 7.57 -0.26
N THR A 54 -10.09 7.51 -1.26
CA THR A 54 -11.54 7.41 -1.06
C THR A 54 -11.98 6.02 -1.49
N ILE A 55 -12.46 5.23 -0.54
CA ILE A 55 -13.00 3.90 -0.78
C ILE A 55 -14.49 4.05 -1.06
N LEU A 56 -14.95 3.54 -2.20
CA LEU A 56 -16.35 3.56 -2.62
C LEU A 56 -16.86 2.14 -2.77
N ALA A 57 -17.71 1.71 -1.84
CA ALA A 57 -18.50 0.50 -1.97
C ALA A 57 -19.73 0.73 -2.87
N LYS A 58 -20.45 -0.35 -3.17
CA LYS A 58 -21.73 -0.28 -3.88
C LYS A 58 -22.75 0.58 -3.10
N PRO A 59 -23.66 1.29 -3.77
CA PRO A 59 -24.74 2.01 -3.09
C PRO A 59 -25.54 1.07 -2.19
N GLY A 60 -25.83 1.51 -0.96
CA GLY A 60 -26.52 0.69 0.06
C GLY A 60 -25.60 -0.16 0.94
N SER A 61 -24.34 -0.37 0.55
CA SER A 61 -23.34 -1.04 1.36
C SER A 61 -22.59 -0.07 2.29
N ARG A 62 -21.82 -0.63 3.23
CA ARG A 62 -20.88 0.11 4.08
C ARG A 62 -19.44 -0.32 3.81
N VAL A 63 -18.50 0.53 4.22
CA VAL A 63 -17.05 0.28 4.16
C VAL A 63 -16.55 0.03 5.58
N PHE A 64 -15.77 -1.03 5.73
CA PHE A 64 -15.03 -1.35 6.94
C PHE A 64 -13.55 -1.16 6.70
N VAL A 65 -12.87 -0.59 7.69
CA VAL A 65 -11.43 -0.38 7.69
C VAL A 65 -10.81 -0.99 8.93
N ALA A 66 -9.67 -1.64 8.76
CA ALA A 66 -8.86 -2.18 9.84
C ALA A 66 -7.41 -1.70 9.72
N ILE A 67 -6.86 -1.22 10.84
CA ILE A 67 -5.46 -0.84 10.99
C ILE A 67 -4.89 -1.72 12.11
N PRO A 68 -4.25 -2.87 11.78
CA PRO A 68 -3.78 -3.81 12.78
C PRO A 68 -2.76 -3.20 13.75
N TYR A 69 -1.85 -2.38 13.20
CA TYR A 69 -0.82 -1.70 13.96
C TYR A 69 -0.50 -0.37 13.29
N LEU A 70 -0.45 0.70 14.09
CA LEU A 70 -0.06 2.03 13.67
C LEU A 70 0.98 2.56 14.65
N ASN A 71 2.11 3.01 14.12
CA ASN A 71 3.16 3.66 14.90
C ASN A 71 3.91 4.64 13.98
N LEU A 72 3.37 5.84 13.87
CA LEU A 72 3.93 6.94 13.09
C LEU A 72 4.69 7.89 14.01
N ALA A 73 5.49 8.80 13.42
CA ALA A 73 6.09 9.89 14.17
C ALA A 73 5.03 10.94 14.56
N CYS A 74 4.42 10.77 15.73
CA CYS A 74 3.42 11.69 16.26
C CYS A 74 3.90 13.15 16.24
N GLY A 75 3.02 14.06 15.82
CA GLY A 75 3.35 15.48 15.61
C GLY A 75 4.00 15.79 14.25
N LYS A 76 4.59 14.79 13.58
CA LYS A 76 5.09 14.93 12.21
C LYS A 76 4.22 14.24 11.18
N GLU A 77 3.52 13.18 11.60
CA GLU A 77 2.70 12.33 10.75
C GLU A 77 1.35 12.02 11.40
N TYR A 78 0.32 11.82 10.58
CA TYR A 78 -0.95 11.26 11.04
C TYR A 78 -1.68 10.54 9.91
N VAL A 79 -2.51 9.58 10.31
CA VAL A 79 -3.64 9.07 9.52
C VAL A 79 -4.92 9.72 10.06
N GLU A 80 -5.86 10.02 9.19
CA GLU A 80 -7.20 10.51 9.54
C GLU A 80 -8.22 9.66 8.80
N VAL A 81 -9.15 9.09 9.55
CA VAL A 81 -10.25 8.30 8.99
C VAL A 81 -11.51 9.15 8.97
N GLN A 82 -12.14 9.25 7.80
CA GLN A 82 -13.26 10.14 7.55
C GLN A 82 -14.48 9.34 7.09
N ASP A 83 -15.60 9.55 7.76
CA ASP A 83 -16.87 8.91 7.44
C ASP A 83 -17.49 9.57 6.21
N GLY A 84 -17.31 8.96 5.04
CA GLY A 84 -17.76 9.51 3.75
C GLY A 84 -16.65 10.02 2.83
N LEU A 85 -17.01 11.03 2.03
CA LEU A 85 -16.09 11.70 1.11
C LEU A 85 -15.09 12.59 1.87
N PRO A 86 -13.97 12.99 1.24
CA PRO A 86 -12.98 13.85 1.89
C PRO A 86 -13.62 15.14 2.42
N GLY A 87 -13.48 15.38 3.72
CA GLY A 87 -14.00 16.57 4.42
C GLY A 87 -15.42 16.47 4.96
N ALA A 88 -16.13 15.33 4.81
CA ALA A 88 -17.52 15.19 5.27
C ALA A 88 -17.65 15.10 6.81
N GLY A 89 -16.97 14.15 7.45
CA GLY A 89 -16.94 13.94 8.90
C GLY A 89 -15.75 13.08 9.30
N ASN A 90 -15.25 13.19 10.54
CA ASN A 90 -14.02 12.52 10.95
C ASN A 90 -14.16 11.68 12.24
N TYR A 91 -13.54 10.50 12.22
CA TYR A 91 -13.31 9.70 13.44
C TYR A 91 -12.07 10.18 14.22
N GLY A 92 -11.34 11.16 13.68
CA GLY A 92 -10.18 11.80 14.30
C GLY A 92 -8.86 11.49 13.61
N LYS A 93 -7.80 12.11 14.14
CA LYS A 93 -6.41 11.95 13.69
C LYS A 93 -5.67 11.02 14.65
N LEU A 94 -4.98 10.05 14.08
CA LEU A 94 -4.24 9.00 14.77
C LEU A 94 -2.80 8.95 14.27
N CYS A 95 -1.86 8.80 15.19
CA CYS A 95 -0.47 8.49 14.89
C CYS A 95 -0.02 7.17 15.49
N SER A 96 -0.79 6.58 16.42
CA SER A 96 -0.47 5.29 17.03
C SER A 96 -1.73 4.52 17.41
N GLY A 97 -1.65 3.19 17.43
CA GLY A 97 -2.73 2.33 17.92
C GLY A 97 -2.57 0.88 17.46
N ILE A 98 -3.37 -0.01 18.06
CA ILE A 98 -3.35 -1.45 17.77
C ILE A 98 -4.81 -1.89 17.59
N GLY A 99 -5.09 -2.68 16.55
CA GLY A 99 -6.41 -3.24 16.30
C GLY A 99 -7.50 -2.18 16.06
N LEU A 100 -7.16 -1.06 15.41
CA LEU A 100 -8.13 0.01 15.15
C LEU A 100 -9.09 -0.44 14.05
N THR A 101 -10.39 -0.22 14.25
CA THR A 101 -11.42 -0.56 13.27
C THR A 101 -12.43 0.57 13.12
N TYR A 102 -12.94 0.74 11.90
CA TYR A 102 -13.91 1.78 11.56
C TYR A 102 -14.96 1.22 10.61
N GLN A 103 -16.18 1.72 10.72
CA GLN A 103 -17.30 1.38 9.84
C GLN A 103 -17.99 2.67 9.39
N SER A 104 -18.09 2.88 8.08
CA SER A 104 -18.77 4.06 7.53
C SER A 104 -20.28 4.02 7.74
N SER A 105 -20.89 5.21 7.80
CA SER A 105 -22.34 5.41 7.78
C SER A 105 -22.94 5.31 6.37
N SER A 106 -22.12 5.52 5.34
CA SER A 106 -22.52 5.48 3.92
C SER A 106 -21.68 4.47 3.13
N ASN A 107 -21.83 4.44 1.80
CA ASN A 107 -21.01 3.62 0.92
C ASN A 107 -19.62 4.22 0.61
N ALA A 108 -19.24 5.29 1.32
CA ALA A 108 -17.95 5.96 1.14
C ALA A 108 -17.20 6.08 2.48
N LEU A 109 -15.88 5.94 2.42
CA LEU A 109 -14.98 6.23 3.54
C LEU A 109 -13.65 6.75 2.97
N SER A 110 -13.12 7.81 3.56
CA SER A 110 -11.86 8.40 3.12
C SER A 110 -10.77 8.26 4.17
N ILE A 111 -9.56 7.94 3.72
CA ILE A 111 -8.36 7.86 4.55
C ILE A 111 -7.39 8.91 4.06
N LYS A 112 -7.00 9.81 4.95
CA LYS A 112 -5.92 10.77 4.70
C LYS A 112 -4.68 10.35 5.46
N TYR A 113 -3.54 10.27 4.78
CA TYR A 113 -2.22 10.25 5.39
C TYR A 113 -1.54 11.59 5.13
N SER A 114 -0.92 12.14 6.16
CA SER A 114 -0.18 13.39 6.06
C SER A 114 1.12 13.30 6.83
N ARG A 115 2.18 13.90 6.29
CA ARG A 115 3.48 14.03 6.93
C ARG A 115 4.08 15.42 6.72
N THR A 116 4.96 15.83 7.63
CA THR A 116 5.73 17.07 7.48
C THR A 116 6.67 16.97 6.28
N ALA A 117 6.82 18.05 5.52
CA ALA A 117 7.75 18.10 4.39
C ALA A 117 9.18 17.75 4.82
N GLY A 118 9.85 16.91 4.02
CA GLY A 118 11.21 16.42 4.31
C GLY A 118 11.28 15.30 5.37
N HIS A 119 10.19 14.97 6.06
CA HIS A 119 10.15 13.82 6.97
C HIS A 119 9.98 12.51 6.18
N MET A 120 10.72 11.46 6.52
CA MET A 120 10.53 10.14 5.90
C MET A 120 9.22 9.50 6.37
N ALA A 121 8.55 8.76 5.50
CA ALA A 121 7.26 8.17 5.82
C ALA A 121 7.42 6.95 6.71
N SER A 122 6.69 6.89 7.81
CA SER A 122 6.59 5.67 8.62
C SER A 122 5.81 4.58 7.88
N SER A 123 6.16 3.32 8.13
CA SER A 123 5.47 2.17 7.56
C SER A 123 4.09 1.99 8.20
N PHE A 124 3.06 1.78 7.38
CA PHE A 124 1.72 1.42 7.80
C PHE A 124 1.05 0.57 6.72
N ASP A 125 0.10 -0.26 7.18
CA ASP A 125 -0.83 -0.97 6.32
C ASP A 125 -2.25 -0.75 6.85
N ILE A 126 -3.15 -0.42 5.93
CA ILE A 126 -4.57 -0.24 6.20
C ILE A 126 -5.34 -1.16 5.26
N TYR A 127 -6.21 -1.99 5.84
CA TYR A 127 -7.04 -2.92 5.10
C TYR A 127 -8.46 -2.38 5.04
N TYR A 128 -9.13 -2.60 3.91
CA TYR A 128 -10.54 -2.25 3.76
C TYR A 128 -11.31 -3.36 3.08
N TYR A 129 -12.61 -3.40 3.35
CA TYR A 129 -13.57 -4.17 2.58
C TYR A 129 -14.95 -3.48 2.59
N GLY A 130 -15.71 -3.65 1.52
CA GLY A 130 -17.11 -3.25 1.44
C GLY A 130 -18.03 -4.46 1.63
N ASP A 131 -19.20 -4.22 2.20
CA ASP A 131 -20.26 -5.24 2.21
C ASP A 131 -20.78 -5.50 0.78
N SER A 132 -21.05 -6.76 0.47
CA SER A 132 -21.51 -7.21 -0.86
C SER A 132 -23.02 -7.08 -1.05
#